data_AF-A0A3L7ARQ8-F1
#
_entry.id   AF-A0A3L7ARQ8-F1
#
_cell.length_a   1.000
_cell.length_b   1.000
_cell.length_c   1.000
_cell.angle_alpha   90.00
_cell.angle_beta   90.00
_cell.angle_gamma   90.00
#
_symmetry.space_group_name_H-M   'P 1'
#
loop_
_entity.id
_entity.type
_entity.pdbx_description
1 polymer ?
#
loop_
_entity_poly.entity_id
_entity_poly.type
_entity_poly.pdbx_seq_one_letter_code
_entity_poly.pdbx_strand_id
1 'polypeptide(L)'
;MTDSSFPARRAGMLALPEPDIPMLPSTATLDAVRERIHRDIDPHIQILLRPHGHQVILDLIQVPYPLRGQRLADRALGFLCRRADSAGWEIALEPHPAFGSDTGRLAAWYRAHGFRPEAPGENAWLHRVPRVATSPS
;
A
#
# COMPACT_ATOMS: atom_id res chain seq x y z
N MET A 1 -35.70 -18.52 54.51
CA MET A 1 -36.16 -17.45 53.60
C MET A 1 -34.96 -16.57 53.31
N THR A 2 -34.45 -16.71 52.09
CA THR A 2 -33.28 -16.04 51.52
C THR A 2 -33.67 -14.69 50.95
N ASP A 3 -32.87 -13.66 51.19
CA ASP A 3 -32.80 -12.52 50.28
C ASP A 3 -31.33 -12.06 50.20
N SER A 4 -30.68 -12.42 49.09
CA SER A 4 -29.33 -12.00 48.74
C SER A 4 -29.45 -11.15 47.48
N SER A 5 -29.31 -9.84 47.69
CA SER A 5 -29.35 -8.82 46.66
C SER A 5 -28.07 -8.89 45.82
N PHE A 6 -28.20 -9.30 44.55
CA PHE A 6 -27.14 -9.21 43.55
C PHE A 6 -27.36 -7.94 42.71
N PRO A 7 -26.36 -7.05 42.53
CA PRO A 7 -26.49 -5.97 41.57
C PRO A 7 -26.35 -6.51 40.15
N ALA A 8 -27.33 -6.17 39.31
CA ALA A 8 -27.36 -6.47 37.89
C ALA A 8 -26.13 -5.88 37.18
N ARG A 9 -25.35 -6.74 36.51
CA ARG A 9 -24.33 -6.30 35.56
C ARG A 9 -25.03 -5.62 34.39
N ARG A 10 -24.73 -4.33 34.19
CA ARG A 10 -25.06 -3.59 32.96
C ARG A 10 -24.43 -4.32 31.77
N ALA A 11 -25.25 -5.06 31.03
CA ALA A 11 -24.97 -5.41 29.64
C ALA A 11 -25.19 -4.14 28.81
N GLY A 12 -24.11 -3.43 28.52
CA GLY A 12 -24.14 -2.21 27.72
C GLY A 12 -23.10 -2.27 26.62
N MET A 13 -23.57 -2.55 25.40
CA MET A 13 -22.92 -2.29 24.12
C MET A 13 -21.49 -2.82 23.94
N LEU A 14 -21.41 -4.01 23.33
CA LEU A 14 -20.35 -4.29 22.36
C LEU A 14 -20.40 -3.15 21.33
N ALA A 15 -19.38 -2.28 21.34
CA ALA A 15 -19.15 -1.41 20.20
C ALA A 15 -19.03 -2.32 18.98
N LEU A 16 -20.01 -2.24 18.08
CA LEU A 16 -19.86 -2.81 16.74
C LEU A 16 -18.54 -2.26 16.21
N PRO A 17 -17.64 -3.09 15.64
CA PRO A 17 -16.43 -2.56 15.00
C PRO A 17 -16.92 -1.48 14.02
N GLU A 18 -16.36 -0.28 14.13
CA GLU A 18 -16.64 0.79 13.18
C GLU A 18 -16.50 0.18 11.78
N PRO A 19 -17.43 0.47 10.84
CA PRO A 19 -17.26 -0.04 9.49
C PRO A 19 -15.85 0.34 9.03
N ASP A 20 -15.10 -0.63 8.50
CA ASP A 20 -13.80 -0.41 7.88
C ASP A 20 -14.02 0.54 6.68
N ILE A 21 -14.18 1.83 6.96
CA ILE A 21 -14.29 2.85 5.94
C ILE A 21 -12.92 2.83 5.27
N PRO A 22 -12.83 2.49 3.96
CA PRO A 22 -11.57 2.54 3.25
C PRO A 22 -11.01 3.95 3.43
N MET A 23 -9.92 4.04 4.19
CA MET A 23 -9.36 5.31 4.59
C MET A 23 -8.74 5.92 3.35
N LEU A 24 -9.29 6.99 2.78
CA LEU A 24 -8.71 7.56 1.56
C LEU A 24 -7.24 7.96 1.79
N PRO A 25 -6.35 7.70 0.81
CA PRO A 25 -4.98 8.18 0.91
C PRO A 25 -4.98 9.71 1.00
N SER A 26 -4.28 10.22 2.00
CA SER A 26 -4.04 11.66 2.21
C SER A 26 -2.54 11.92 2.29
N THR A 27 -2.14 13.18 2.07
CA THR A 27 -0.72 13.58 2.17
C THR A 27 -0.10 13.16 3.51
N ALA A 28 -0.80 13.41 4.63
CA ALA A 28 -0.32 13.02 5.96
C ALA A 28 -0.12 11.49 6.09
N THR A 29 -1.04 10.68 5.55
CA THR A 29 -0.89 9.22 5.59
C THR A 29 0.27 8.73 4.71
N LEU A 30 0.49 9.36 3.56
CA LEU A 30 1.59 9.01 2.65
C LEU A 30 2.95 9.47 3.18
N ASP A 31 3.01 10.61 3.86
CA ASP A 31 4.19 11.07 4.58
C ASP A 31 4.58 10.07 5.68
N ALA A 32 3.61 9.57 6.45
CA ALA A 32 3.86 8.53 7.45
C ALA A 32 4.37 7.22 6.84
N VAL A 33 3.86 6.84 5.64
CA VAL A 33 4.38 5.68 4.88
C VAL A 33 5.83 5.90 4.47
N ARG A 34 6.16 7.08 3.96
CA ARG A 34 7.53 7.46 3.58
C ARG A 34 8.47 7.41 4.79
N GLU A 35 8.08 8.03 5.90
CA GLU A 35 8.86 8.01 7.15
C GLU A 35 9.11 6.58 7.65
N ARG A 36 8.10 5.70 7.50
CA ARG A 36 8.23 4.29 7.87
C ARG A 36 9.24 3.57 6.97
N ILE A 37 9.20 3.80 5.66
CA ILE A 37 10.18 3.27 4.70
C ILE A 37 11.59 3.75 5.07
N HIS A 38 11.76 5.04 5.33
CA HIS A 38 13.07 5.61 5.70
C HIS A 38 13.62 5.04 6.99
N ARG A 39 12.77 4.83 7.99
CA ARG A 39 13.18 4.25 9.27
C ARG A 39 13.51 2.76 9.18
N ASP A 40 12.64 1.98 8.53
CA ASP A 40 12.69 0.51 8.59
C ASP A 40 13.51 -0.12 7.44
N ILE A 41 13.76 0.64 6.36
CA ILE A 41 14.43 0.15 5.14
C ILE A 41 15.75 0.88 4.92
N ASP A 42 15.71 2.15 4.52
CA ASP A 42 16.89 3.02 4.40
C ASP A 42 16.46 4.48 4.18
N PRO A 43 17.04 5.46 4.90
CA PRO A 43 16.66 6.87 4.78
C PRO A 43 17.07 7.53 3.46
N HIS A 44 17.99 6.94 2.70
CA HIS A 44 18.48 7.50 1.44
C HIS A 44 17.63 7.10 0.22
N ILE A 45 16.63 6.24 0.39
CA ILE A 45 15.67 5.93 -0.68
C ILE A 45 14.82 7.17 -0.92
N GLN A 46 14.80 7.66 -2.17
CA GLN A 46 13.87 8.70 -2.56
C GLN A 46 12.57 8.06 -3.00
N ILE A 47 11.47 8.44 -2.37
CA ILE A 47 10.13 8.00 -2.74
C ILE A 47 9.18 9.20 -2.77
N LEU A 48 8.47 9.37 -3.89
CA LEU A 48 7.48 10.43 -4.07
C LEU A 48 6.12 9.78 -4.30
N LEU A 49 5.16 10.13 -3.43
CA LEU A 49 3.82 9.62 -3.42
C LEU A 49 2.84 10.79 -3.47
N ARG A 50 1.79 10.68 -4.28
CA ARG A 50 0.67 11.61 -4.26
C ARG A 50 -0.65 10.88 -4.04
N PRO A 51 -1.57 11.46 -3.25
CA PRO A 51 -2.93 10.94 -3.18
C PRO A 51 -3.72 11.35 -4.43
N HIS A 52 -4.53 10.45 -4.96
CA HIS A 52 -5.47 10.73 -6.06
C HIS A 52 -6.74 9.91 -5.88
N GLY A 53 -7.75 10.47 -5.21
CA GLY A 53 -8.98 9.74 -4.88
C GLY A 53 -8.69 8.54 -3.97
N HIS A 54 -9.01 7.33 -4.42
CA HIS A 54 -8.69 6.07 -3.72
C HIS A 54 -7.33 5.48 -4.16
N GLN A 55 -6.62 6.16 -5.05
CA GLN A 55 -5.34 5.73 -5.60
C GLN A 55 -4.18 6.49 -4.95
N VAL A 56 -3.03 5.84 -4.93
CA VAL A 56 -1.73 6.43 -4.62
C VAL A 56 -0.92 6.46 -5.91
N ILE A 57 -0.53 7.64 -6.36
CA ILE A 57 0.38 7.78 -7.50
C ILE A 57 1.81 7.67 -6.99
N LEU A 58 2.54 6.66 -7.44
CA LEU A 58 3.98 6.51 -7.21
C LEU A 58 4.73 7.23 -8.33
N ASP A 59 5.08 8.49 -8.08
CA ASP A 59 5.80 9.34 -9.04
C ASP A 59 7.27 8.96 -9.15
N LEU A 60 7.89 8.53 -8.04
CA LEU A 60 9.32 8.18 -8.00
C LEU A 60 9.61 7.14 -6.94
N ILE A 61 10.45 6.17 -7.30
CA ILE A 61 11.21 5.34 -6.36
C ILE A 61 12.64 5.22 -6.86
N GLN A 62 13.60 5.76 -6.11
CA GLN A 62 14.99 5.81 -6.53
C GLN A 62 15.93 5.42 -5.39
N VAL A 63 16.84 4.50 -5.72
CA VAL A 63 17.94 4.09 -4.84
C VAL A 63 19.23 4.72 -5.35
N PRO A 64 19.98 5.46 -4.50
CA PRO A 64 21.28 6.00 -4.83
C PRO A 64 22.22 4.94 -5.36
N TYR A 65 23.06 5.27 -6.35
CA TYR A 65 23.96 4.31 -7.02
C TYR A 65 24.78 3.43 -6.05
N PRO A 66 25.40 3.98 -4.99
CA PRO A 66 26.19 3.18 -4.04
C PRO A 66 25.37 2.13 -3.27
N LEU A 67 24.05 2.32 -3.19
CA LEU A 67 23.13 1.47 -2.44
C LEU A 67 22.33 0.50 -3.33
N ARG A 68 22.56 0.53 -4.65
CA ARG A 68 21.92 -0.39 -5.59
C ARG A 68 22.42 -1.82 -5.38
N GLY A 69 21.63 -2.80 -5.80
CA GLY A 69 21.91 -4.23 -5.59
C GLY A 69 21.52 -4.76 -4.21
N GLN A 70 21.17 -3.90 -3.26
CA GLN A 70 20.80 -4.28 -1.89
C GLN A 70 19.29 -4.55 -1.71
N ARG A 71 18.53 -4.66 -2.81
CA ARG A 71 17.07 -4.89 -2.81
C ARG A 71 16.26 -3.82 -2.04
N LEU A 72 16.79 -2.61 -1.87
CA LEU A 72 16.11 -1.53 -1.15
C LEU A 72 14.80 -1.09 -1.82
N ALA A 73 14.82 -0.87 -3.14
CA ALA A 73 13.62 -0.55 -3.92
C ALA A 73 12.56 -1.66 -3.81
N ASP A 74 12.99 -2.91 -3.85
CA ASP A 74 12.14 -4.09 -3.74
C ASP A 74 11.43 -4.15 -2.38
N ARG A 75 12.18 -3.92 -1.29
CA ARG A 75 11.62 -3.86 0.06
C ARG A 75 10.67 -2.68 0.23
N ALA A 76 11.01 -1.51 -0.30
CA ALA A 76 10.20 -0.30 -0.19
C ALA A 76 8.89 -0.42 -0.98
N LEU A 77 8.95 -0.89 -2.23
CA LEU A 77 7.76 -1.13 -3.04
C LEU A 77 6.87 -2.21 -2.41
N GLY A 78 7.46 -3.31 -1.93
CA GLY A 78 6.71 -4.37 -1.26
C GLY A 78 6.04 -3.90 0.04
N PHE A 79 6.68 -3.00 0.79
CA PHE A 79 6.07 -2.37 1.97
C PHE A 79 4.88 -1.49 1.57
N LEU A 80 5.05 -0.65 0.54
CA LEU A 80 3.98 0.20 0.02
C LEU A 80 2.77 -0.61 -0.45
N CYS A 81 3.00 -1.69 -1.21
CA CYS A 81 1.92 -2.56 -1.71
C CYS A 81 1.13 -3.20 -0.56
N ARG A 82 1.81 -3.78 0.43
CA ARG A 82 1.12 -4.34 1.61
C ARG A 82 0.31 -3.29 2.37
N ARG A 83 0.83 -2.06 2.47
CA ARG A 83 0.10 -0.98 3.12
C ARG A 83 -1.13 -0.59 2.32
N ALA A 84 -1.01 -0.46 1.00
CA ALA A 84 -2.13 -0.20 0.11
C ALA A 84 -3.20 -1.30 0.21
N ASP A 85 -2.80 -2.57 0.16
CA ASP A 85 -3.69 -3.72 0.33
C ASP A 85 -4.46 -3.66 1.65
N SER A 86 -3.77 -3.37 2.76
CA SER A 86 -4.39 -3.26 4.09
C SER A 86 -5.37 -2.09 4.22
N ALA A 87 -5.20 -1.04 3.41
CA ALA A 87 -5.95 0.20 3.50
C ALA A 87 -7.01 0.34 2.40
N GLY A 88 -7.11 -0.62 1.49
CA GLY A 88 -8.03 -0.56 0.35
C GLY A 88 -7.58 0.37 -0.77
N TRP A 89 -6.28 0.70 -0.87
CA TRP A 89 -5.76 1.62 -1.89
C TRP A 89 -5.36 0.88 -3.16
N GLU A 90 -5.49 1.56 -4.29
CA GLU A 90 -4.78 1.19 -5.51
C GLU A 90 -3.48 1.99 -5.62
N ILE A 91 -2.46 1.43 -6.26
CA ILE A 91 -1.23 2.17 -6.57
C ILE A 91 -1.12 2.27 -8.08
N ALA A 92 -1.00 3.48 -8.60
CA ALA A 92 -0.73 3.75 -10.00
C ALA A 92 0.70 4.25 -10.18
N LEU A 93 1.35 3.85 -11.26
CA LEU A 93 2.65 4.38 -11.66
C LEU A 93 2.80 4.39 -13.18
N GLU A 94 3.65 5.28 -13.67
CA GLU A 94 4.11 5.28 -15.05
C GLU A 94 5.63 5.07 -15.07
N PRO A 95 6.15 3.97 -15.65
CA PRO A 95 7.57 3.75 -15.78
C PRO A 95 8.16 4.81 -16.70
N HIS A 96 8.99 5.71 -16.16
CA HIS A 96 9.72 6.64 -17.00
C HIS A 96 10.96 5.95 -17.59
N PRO A 97 11.23 6.07 -18.91
CA PRO A 97 12.38 5.44 -19.56
C PRO A 97 13.73 5.90 -18.98
N ALA A 98 13.78 7.05 -18.30
CA ALA A 98 14.97 7.53 -17.60
C ALA A 98 15.32 6.76 -16.32
N PHE A 99 14.40 5.99 -15.72
CA PHE A 99 14.59 5.32 -14.42
C PHE A 99 14.95 3.83 -14.51
N GLY A 100 15.22 3.32 -15.71
CA GLY A 100 15.74 1.97 -15.91
C GLY A 100 16.33 1.82 -17.30
N SER A 101 17.58 1.38 -17.39
CA SER A 101 18.23 1.12 -18.69
C SER A 101 17.63 -0.07 -19.44
N ASP A 102 16.77 -0.86 -18.77
CA ASP A 102 16.10 -2.04 -19.33
C ASP A 102 14.62 -2.04 -18.90
N THR A 103 13.76 -1.67 -19.85
CA THR A 103 12.30 -1.62 -19.68
C THR A 103 11.68 -2.99 -19.45
N GLY A 104 12.27 -4.06 -20.00
CA GLY A 104 11.80 -5.43 -19.82
C GLY A 104 12.02 -5.91 -18.39
N ARG A 105 13.22 -5.65 -17.84
CA ARG A 105 13.53 -5.95 -16.43
C ARG A 105 12.65 -5.16 -15.47
N LEU A 106 12.41 -3.89 -15.78
CA LEU A 106 11.54 -3.03 -14.96
C LEU A 106 10.08 -3.52 -14.97
N ALA A 107 9.56 -3.88 -16.15
CA ALA A 107 8.22 -4.47 -16.27
C ALA A 107 8.09 -5.81 -15.53
N ALA A 108 9.10 -6.69 -15.62
CA ALA A 108 9.12 -7.94 -14.87
C ALA A 108 9.11 -7.70 -13.35
N TRP A 109 9.87 -6.70 -12.88
CA TRP A 109 9.89 -6.30 -11.48
C TRP A 109 8.52 -5.79 -11.01
N TYR A 110 7.86 -4.91 -11.76
CA TYR A 110 6.50 -4.46 -11.42
C TYR A 110 5.50 -5.63 -11.37
N ARG A 111 5.54 -6.55 -12.34
CA ARG A 111 4.67 -7.74 -12.32
C ARG A 111 4.84 -8.60 -11.07
N ALA A 112 6.07 -8.73 -10.58
CA ALA A 112 6.39 -9.49 -9.36
C ALA A 112 5.78 -8.85 -8.09
N HIS A 113 5.53 -7.54 -8.11
CA HIS A 113 4.83 -6.81 -7.03
C HIS A 113 3.30 -6.77 -7.22
N GLY A 114 2.75 -7.45 -8.23
CA GLY A 114 1.31 -7.50 -8.47
C GLY A 114 0.78 -6.45 -9.45
N PHE A 115 1.63 -5.54 -9.94
CA PHE A 115 1.21 -4.54 -10.91
C PHE A 115 0.86 -5.16 -12.26
N ARG A 116 -0.11 -4.56 -12.95
CA ARG A 116 -0.53 -4.88 -14.31
C ARG A 116 -0.68 -3.59 -15.12
N PRO A 117 -0.40 -3.59 -16.43
CA PRO A 117 -0.77 -2.47 -17.29
C PRO A 117 -2.27 -2.19 -17.19
N GLU A 118 -2.66 -0.92 -17.19
CA GLU A 118 -4.07 -0.52 -17.14
C GLU A 118 -4.83 -0.99 -18.39
N ALA A 119 -4.26 -0.76 -19.57
CA ALA A 119 -4.68 -1.39 -20.82
C ALA A 119 -3.48 -1.98 -21.61
N PRO A 120 -3.73 -2.90 -22.56
CA PRO A 120 -2.67 -3.42 -23.43
C PRO A 120 -1.98 -2.28 -24.21
N GLY A 121 -0.67 -2.12 -24.03
CA GLY A 121 0.12 -1.10 -24.71
C GLY A 121 0.21 0.24 -23.99
N GLU A 122 -0.47 0.41 -22.85
CA GLU A 122 -0.33 1.61 -22.03
C GLU A 122 0.89 1.54 -21.11
N ASN A 123 1.45 2.72 -20.84
CA ASN A 123 2.54 2.89 -19.89
C ASN A 123 2.05 3.02 -18.44
N ALA A 124 0.76 3.17 -18.19
CA ALA A 124 0.21 3.19 -16.85
C ALA A 124 0.12 1.77 -16.28
N TRP A 125 0.63 1.58 -15.06
CA TRP A 125 0.58 0.33 -14.34
C TRP A 125 -0.17 0.51 -13.03
N LEU A 126 -1.04 -0.46 -12.72
CA LEU A 126 -1.88 -0.47 -11.54
C LEU A 126 -1.61 -1.70 -10.68
N HIS A 127 -1.41 -1.48 -9.40
CA HIS A 127 -1.54 -2.48 -8.35
C HIS A 127 -2.90 -2.28 -7.68
N ARG A 128 -3.72 -3.32 -7.69
CA ARG A 128 -5.05 -3.31 -7.09
C ARG A 128 -5.10 -4.33 -5.97
N VAL A 129 -5.85 -4.01 -4.92
CA VAL A 129 -6.12 -4.95 -3.85
C VAL A 129 -6.68 -6.25 -4.45
N PRO A 130 -6.13 -7.42 -4.08
CA PRO A 130 -6.70 -8.70 -4.52
C PRO A 130 -8.18 -8.74 -4.11
N ARG A 131 -9.09 -8.72 -5.09
CA ARG A 131 -10.50 -9.00 -4.79
C ARG A 131 -10.54 -10.43 -4.29
N VAL A 132 -10.86 -10.63 -3.01
CA VAL A 132 -11.24 -11.95 -2.51
C VAL A 132 -12.40 -12.38 -3.38
N ALA A 133 -12.20 -13.41 -4.20
CA ALA A 133 -13.28 -14.01 -4.95
C ALA A 133 -14.29 -14.49 -3.91
N THR A 134 -15.40 -13.78 -3.75
CA THR A 134 -16.56 -14.30 -3.06
C THR A 134 -17.06 -15.47 -3.89
N SER A 135 -16.61 -16.68 -3.54
CA SER A 135 -17.21 -17.91 -4.03
C SER A 135 -18.71 -17.84 -3.70
N PRO A 136 -19.62 -17.93 -4.67
CA PRO A 136 -21.03 -18.11 -4.37
C PRO A 136 -21.18 -19.50 -3.75
N SER A 137 -21.66 -19.55 -2.50
CA SER A 137 -22.23 -20.76 -1.89
C SER A 137 -23.73 -20.78 -2.15
#